data_AF-A0A6P8XY40-F1
#
_entry.id   AF-A0A6P8XY40-F1
#
_cell.length_a   1.000
_cell.length_b   1.000
_cell.length_c   1.000
_cell.angle_alpha   90.00
_cell.angle_beta   90.00
_cell.angle_gamma   90.00
#
_symmetry.space_group_name_H-M   'P 1'
#
loop_
_entity.id
_entity.type
_entity.pdbx_description
1 polymer ?
#
loop_
_entity_poly.entity_id
_entity_poly.type
_entity_poly.pdbx_seq_one_letter_code
_entity_poly.pdbx_strand_id
1 'polypeptide(L)'
;MEHIVYDDCWQLLQRFGRISGDANAQFTLFCQCWHEMQMQHIYSAQTNQIEVIETTLAALHVAKRVACGRQTNGEPFQATRAQRIGGLYLLYAIYHKQPTKHFVKIEVSPRTWDSLVGFIEQLRLTCFENPDTQQVDINVTCHEPKIKRGRLNRRNTK
;
A
#
# COMPACT_ATOMS: atom_id res chain seq x y z
N MET A 1 -4.41 2.66 23.41
CA MET A 1 -4.39 1.47 22.54
C MET A 1 -3.79 1.78 21.17
N GLU A 2 -4.20 2.89 20.53
CA GLU A 2 -3.66 3.33 19.23
C GLU A 2 -2.13 3.39 19.16
N HIS A 3 -1.46 3.86 20.22
CA HIS A 3 0.01 3.92 20.28
C HIS A 3 0.66 2.53 20.21
N ILE A 4 0.06 1.52 20.82
CA ILE A 4 0.58 0.15 20.83
C ILE A 4 0.45 -0.45 19.43
N VAL A 5 -0.72 -0.30 18.81
CA VAL A 5 -0.97 -0.76 17.43
C VAL A 5 -0.01 -0.06 16.44
N TYR A 6 0.21 1.23 16.65
CA TYR A 6 1.18 2.01 15.88
C TYR A 6 2.58 1.40 15.98
N ASP A 7 3.06 1.18 17.20
CA ASP A 7 4.40 0.65 17.46
C ASP A 7 4.57 -0.77 16.90
N ASP A 8 3.57 -1.64 17.03
CA ASP A 8 3.60 -3.01 16.50
C ASP A 8 3.66 -3.02 14.97
N CYS A 9 2.81 -2.22 14.32
CA CYS A 9 2.82 -2.05 12.86
C CYS A 9 4.16 -1.46 12.37
N TRP A 10 4.70 -0.49 13.11
CA TRP A 10 5.99 0.09 12.79
C TRP A 10 7.13 -0.93 12.92
N GLN A 11 7.17 -1.67 14.03
CA GLN A 11 8.16 -2.73 14.26
C GLN A 11 8.10 -3.83 13.20
N LEU A 12 6.90 -4.22 12.77
CA LEU A 12 6.70 -5.15 11.67
C LEU A 12 7.37 -4.66 10.39
N LEU A 13 7.12 -3.40 10.01
CA LEU A 13 7.69 -2.81 8.79
C LEU A 13 9.20 -2.62 8.90
N GLN A 14 9.72 -2.29 10.08
CA GLN A 14 11.17 -2.22 10.34
C GLN A 14 11.82 -3.60 10.21
N ARG A 15 11.24 -4.64 10.80
CA ARG A 15 11.73 -6.02 10.73
C ARG A 15 11.71 -6.53 9.28
N PHE A 16 10.60 -6.34 8.58
CA PHE A 16 10.46 -6.70 7.17
C PHE A 16 11.50 -5.98 6.29
N GLY A 17 11.68 -4.67 6.49
CA GLY A 17 12.67 -3.88 5.75
C GLY A 17 14.11 -4.38 5.95
N ARG A 18 14.47 -4.74 7.18
CA ARG A 18 15.79 -5.28 7.51
C ARG A 18 16.06 -6.64 6.86
N ILE A 19 15.07 -7.54 6.86
CA ILE A 19 15.24 -8.90 6.34
C ILE A 19 15.19 -8.91 4.81
N SER A 20 14.34 -8.08 4.20
CA SER A 20 14.14 -8.06 2.74
C SER A 20 15.30 -7.40 1.98
N GLY A 21 16.00 -6.45 2.62
CA GLY A 21 16.90 -5.53 1.91
C GLY A 21 16.18 -4.77 0.79
N ASP A 22 16.91 -4.15 -0.14
CA ASP A 22 16.28 -3.36 -1.22
C ASP A 22 15.76 -4.20 -2.41
N ALA A 23 16.26 -5.44 -2.56
CA ALA A 23 16.00 -6.28 -3.73
C ALA A 23 14.88 -7.32 -3.56
N ASN A 24 14.69 -7.88 -2.35
CA ASN A 24 13.85 -9.07 -2.13
C ASN A 24 12.62 -8.80 -1.23
N ALA A 25 11.89 -7.73 -1.51
CA ALA A 25 10.66 -7.38 -0.79
C ALA A 25 9.46 -8.23 -1.25
N GLN A 26 9.49 -9.53 -0.99
CA GLN A 26 8.43 -10.47 -1.37
C GLN A 26 7.31 -10.53 -0.33
N PHE A 27 6.08 -10.80 -0.80
CA PHE A 27 4.91 -10.93 0.07
C PHE A 27 5.02 -12.12 1.04
N THR A 28 5.60 -13.24 0.62
CA THR A 28 5.79 -14.42 1.48
C THR A 28 6.64 -14.09 2.72
N LEU A 29 7.69 -13.29 2.55
CA LEU A 29 8.55 -12.86 3.65
C LEU A 29 7.82 -11.91 4.60
N PHE A 30 6.95 -11.05 4.06
CA PHE A 30 6.06 -10.23 4.87
C PHE A 30 5.10 -11.08 5.71
N CYS A 31 4.48 -12.10 5.11
CA CYS A 31 3.60 -13.03 5.83
C CYS A 31 4.33 -13.80 6.95
N GLN A 32 5.59 -14.17 6.75
CA GLN A 32 6.42 -14.77 7.79
C GLN A 32 6.62 -13.81 8.96
N CYS A 33 7.03 -12.57 8.69
CA CYS A 33 7.19 -11.54 9.72
C CYS A 33 5.87 -11.28 10.47
N TRP A 34 4.76 -11.21 9.72
CA TRP A 34 3.42 -11.04 10.27
C TRP A 34 3.06 -12.14 11.27
N HIS A 35 3.31 -13.40 10.92
CA HIS A 35 3.04 -14.53 11.79
C HIS A 35 3.98 -14.60 13.01
N GLU A 36 5.27 -14.36 12.82
CA GLU A 36 6.25 -14.35 13.91
C GLU A 36 5.93 -13.29 14.97
N MET A 37 5.42 -12.14 14.54
CA MET A 37 4.98 -11.06 15.44
C MET A 37 3.55 -11.23 15.96
N GLN A 38 2.90 -12.36 15.67
CA GLN A 38 1.53 -12.67 16.11
C GLN A 38 0.49 -11.63 15.66
N MET A 39 0.74 -10.92 14.56
CA MET A 39 -0.13 -9.85 14.06
C MET A 39 -1.49 -10.38 13.60
N GLN A 40 -1.64 -11.69 13.39
CA GLN A 40 -2.97 -12.30 13.16
C GLN A 40 -3.95 -12.08 14.32
N HIS A 41 -3.45 -11.76 15.52
CA HIS A 41 -4.23 -11.50 16.72
C HIS A 41 -4.48 -10.01 16.99
N ILE A 42 -4.21 -9.12 16.02
CA ILE A 42 -4.36 -7.66 16.17
C ILE A 42 -5.75 -7.22 16.67
N TYR A 43 -6.79 -8.02 16.39
CA TYR A 43 -8.17 -7.75 16.83
C TYR A 43 -8.64 -8.61 18.01
N SER A 44 -7.81 -9.52 18.53
CA SER A 44 -8.25 -10.54 19.50
C SER A 44 -8.60 -9.97 20.88
N ALA A 45 -8.02 -8.84 21.27
CA ALA A 45 -8.28 -8.19 22.55
C ALA A 45 -9.41 -7.14 22.50
N GLN A 46 -10.00 -6.91 21.32
CA GLN A 46 -11.01 -5.85 21.15
C GLN A 46 -12.38 -6.35 21.60
N THR A 47 -13.00 -5.59 22.49
CA THR A 47 -14.26 -5.96 23.15
C THR A 47 -15.46 -5.27 22.52
N ASN A 48 -15.23 -4.17 21.81
CA ASN A 48 -16.28 -3.38 21.18
C ASN A 48 -15.91 -2.96 19.75
N GLN A 49 -16.91 -2.51 18.99
CA GLN A 49 -16.73 -2.11 17.58
C GLN A 49 -15.91 -0.81 17.44
N ILE A 50 -15.94 0.07 18.44
CA ILE A 50 -15.21 1.33 18.43
C ILE A 50 -13.70 1.05 18.46
N GLU A 51 -13.26 0.18 19.37
CA GLU A 51 -11.88 -0.29 19.51
C GLU A 51 -11.37 -0.97 18.23
N VAL A 52 -12.22 -1.76 17.56
CA VAL A 52 -11.90 -2.38 16.26
C VAL A 52 -11.67 -1.30 15.20
N ILE A 53 -12.51 -0.26 15.17
CA ILE A 53 -12.39 0.87 14.23
C ILE A 53 -11.09 1.64 14.51
N GLU A 54 -10.84 2.03 15.76
CA GLU A 54 -9.63 2.75 16.17
C GLU A 54 -8.36 1.96 15.84
N THR A 55 -8.34 0.67 16.17
CA THR A 55 -7.22 -0.23 15.84
C THR A 55 -6.99 -0.29 14.32
N THR A 56 -8.06 -0.41 13.55
CA THR A 56 -7.97 -0.48 12.08
C THR A 56 -7.46 0.85 11.51
N LEU A 57 -7.98 1.98 11.98
CA LEU A 57 -7.56 3.31 11.55
C LEU A 57 -6.09 3.57 11.88
N ALA A 58 -5.65 3.22 13.10
CA ALA A 58 -4.27 3.35 13.53
C ALA A 58 -3.32 2.52 12.63
N ALA A 59 -3.64 1.25 12.40
CA ALA A 59 -2.83 0.37 11.55
C ALA A 59 -2.78 0.85 10.09
N LEU A 60 -3.93 1.24 9.51
CA LEU A 60 -3.99 1.80 8.16
C LEU A 60 -3.22 3.12 8.05
N HIS A 61 -3.24 3.94 9.09
CA HIS A 61 -2.49 5.19 9.13
C HIS A 61 -0.98 4.95 9.08
N VAL A 62 -0.45 4.00 9.86
CA VAL A 62 0.98 3.62 9.77
C VAL A 62 1.31 3.12 8.38
N ALA A 63 0.53 2.18 7.87
CA ALA A 63 0.77 1.56 6.58
C ALA A 63 0.81 2.58 5.43
N LYS A 64 -0.16 3.52 5.39
CA LYS A 64 -0.19 4.65 4.44
C LYS A 64 1.07 5.51 4.56
N ARG A 65 1.45 5.91 5.77
CA ARG A 65 2.61 6.78 6.01
C ARG A 65 3.90 6.16 5.49
N VAL A 66 4.11 4.87 5.79
CA VAL A 66 5.31 4.17 5.32
C VAL A 66 5.29 3.98 3.81
N ALA A 67 4.16 3.57 3.21
CA ALA A 67 4.06 3.41 1.76
C ALA A 67 4.36 4.71 0.99
N CYS A 68 3.88 5.85 1.50
CA CYS A 68 4.15 7.16 0.93
C CYS A 68 5.53 7.73 1.26
N GLY A 69 6.27 7.16 2.22
CA GLY A 69 7.52 7.73 2.73
C GLY A 69 7.33 9.13 3.35
N ARG A 70 6.25 9.32 4.13
CA ARG A 70 5.91 10.62 4.74
C ARG A 70 5.62 10.51 6.24
N GLN A 71 5.97 11.56 6.96
CA GLN A 71 5.66 11.74 8.37
C GLN A 71 4.24 12.29 8.60
N THR A 72 3.81 12.33 9.87
CA THR A 72 2.52 12.88 10.31
C THR A 72 2.35 14.37 10.00
N ASN A 73 3.44 15.13 10.02
CA ASN A 73 3.47 16.55 9.65
C ASN A 73 3.52 16.78 8.12
N GLY A 74 3.51 15.71 7.31
CA GLY A 74 3.57 15.79 5.85
C GLY A 74 4.99 15.81 5.27
N GLU A 75 6.02 15.92 6.11
CA GLU A 75 7.41 15.95 5.70
C GLU A 75 7.87 14.59 5.15
N PRO A 76 8.76 14.58 4.14
CA PRO A 76 9.32 13.34 3.62
C PRO A 76 10.13 12.62 4.72
N PHE A 77 9.95 11.32 4.81
CA PHE A 77 10.73 10.43 5.65
C PHE A 77 11.42 9.39 4.78
N GLN A 78 12.67 9.09 5.08
CA GLN A 78 13.42 8.08 4.34
C GLN A 78 12.99 6.66 4.76
N ALA A 79 11.92 6.19 4.14
CA ALA A 79 11.58 4.78 4.14
C ALA A 79 12.34 4.07 3.00
N THR A 80 12.98 2.95 3.32
CA THR A 80 13.60 2.07 2.33
C THR A 80 12.57 1.54 1.34
N ARG A 81 13.01 1.12 0.14
CA ARG A 81 12.11 0.55 -0.87
C ARG A 81 11.29 -0.61 -0.30
N ALA A 82 11.94 -1.51 0.45
CA ALA A 82 11.26 -2.61 1.11
C ALA A 82 10.25 -2.15 2.17
N GLN A 83 10.57 -1.18 3.01
CA GLN A 83 9.60 -0.67 4.00
C GLN A 83 8.34 -0.12 3.30
N ARG A 84 8.51 0.60 2.20
CA ARG A 84 7.38 1.15 1.43
C ARG A 84 6.52 0.04 0.82
N ILE A 85 7.14 -1.00 0.26
CA ILE A 85 6.43 -2.21 -0.23
C ILE A 85 5.71 -2.91 0.92
N GLY A 86 6.37 -3.08 2.07
CA GLY A 86 5.77 -3.62 3.29
C GLY A 86 4.56 -2.81 3.74
N GLY A 87 4.59 -1.48 3.60
CA GLY A 87 3.46 -0.60 3.87
C GLY A 87 2.25 -0.91 2.96
N LEU A 88 2.48 -1.23 1.68
CA LEU A 88 1.42 -1.67 0.77
C LEU A 88 0.85 -3.04 1.17
N TYR A 89 1.71 -3.98 1.57
CA TYR A 89 1.27 -5.29 2.08
C TYR A 89 0.47 -5.17 3.37
N LEU A 90 0.88 -4.28 4.26
CA LEU A 90 0.15 -4.01 5.50
C LEU A 90 -1.21 -3.35 5.22
N LEU A 91 -1.28 -2.40 4.29
CA LEU A 91 -2.56 -1.82 3.82
C LEU A 91 -3.52 -2.92 3.35
N TYR A 92 -3.01 -3.80 2.49
CA TYR A 92 -3.76 -4.96 1.99
C TYR A 92 -4.22 -5.89 3.12
N ALA A 93 -3.29 -6.30 4.00
CA ALA A 93 -3.56 -7.24 5.07
C ALA A 93 -4.64 -6.72 6.05
N ILE A 94 -4.51 -5.48 6.51
CA ILE A 94 -5.45 -4.87 7.46
C ILE A 94 -6.83 -4.70 6.81
N TYR A 95 -6.88 -4.21 5.56
CA TYR A 95 -8.14 -4.03 4.85
C TYR A 95 -8.93 -5.32 4.68
N HIS A 96 -8.25 -6.45 4.45
CA HIS A 96 -8.90 -7.75 4.29
C HIS A 96 -9.13 -8.52 5.60
N LYS A 97 -8.41 -8.17 6.69
CA LYS A 97 -8.53 -8.84 8.00
C LYS A 97 -9.50 -8.17 8.96
N GLN A 98 -10.04 -6.99 8.64
CA GLN A 98 -11.01 -6.31 9.49
C GLN A 98 -12.22 -7.24 9.83
N PRO A 99 -12.60 -7.39 11.11
CA PRO A 99 -13.66 -8.31 11.53
C PRO A 99 -15.05 -7.95 11.00
N THR A 100 -15.28 -6.66 10.75
CA THR A 100 -16.53 -6.13 10.19
C THR A 100 -16.38 -5.95 8.69
N LYS A 101 -17.33 -6.47 7.89
CA LYS A 101 -17.25 -6.39 6.42
C LYS A 101 -17.13 -4.93 5.96
N HIS A 102 -15.93 -4.54 5.54
CA HIS A 102 -15.61 -3.27 4.87
C HIS A 102 -16.06 -2.00 5.61
N PHE A 103 -16.03 -2.02 6.94
CA PHE A 103 -16.50 -0.89 7.74
C PHE A 103 -15.55 0.30 7.66
N VAL A 104 -14.24 0.03 7.67
CA VAL A 104 -13.20 1.05 7.52
C VAL A 104 -12.66 0.99 6.09
N LYS A 105 -12.77 2.11 5.38
CA LYS A 105 -12.20 2.29 4.04
C LYS A 105 -10.82 2.93 4.12
N ILE A 106 -9.99 2.64 3.13
CA ILE A 106 -8.70 3.33 2.98
C ILE A 106 -8.98 4.71 2.39
N GLU A 107 -9.09 5.70 3.28
CA GLU A 107 -9.22 7.10 2.85
C GLU A 107 -7.85 7.71 2.59
N VAL A 108 -7.71 8.32 1.41
CA VAL A 108 -6.49 8.98 0.93
C VAL A 108 -6.85 10.32 0.30
N SER A 109 -6.06 11.35 0.60
CA SER A 109 -6.13 12.61 -0.15
C SER A 109 -5.65 12.41 -1.59
N PRO A 110 -6.06 13.24 -2.56
CA PRO A 110 -5.53 13.16 -3.93
C PRO A 110 -4.00 13.18 -3.98
N ARG A 111 -3.36 14.04 -3.16
CA ARG A 111 -1.89 14.10 -3.07
C ARG A 111 -1.26 12.80 -2.55
N THR A 112 -1.89 12.16 -1.57
CA THR A 112 -1.46 10.86 -1.04
C THR A 112 -1.62 9.77 -2.09
N TRP A 113 -2.73 9.81 -2.83
CA TRP A 113 -3.01 8.89 -3.92
C TRP A 113 -1.97 8.99 -5.02
N ASP A 114 -1.67 10.20 -5.50
CA ASP A 114 -0.64 10.44 -6.52
C ASP A 114 0.73 9.90 -6.06
N SER A 115 1.07 10.09 -4.78
CA SER A 115 2.29 9.56 -4.19
C SER A 115 2.34 8.03 -4.15
N LEU A 116 1.20 7.36 -3.91
CA LEU A 116 1.11 5.90 -3.90
C LEU A 116 1.18 5.34 -5.33
N VAL A 117 0.41 5.91 -6.25
CA VAL A 117 0.37 5.50 -7.65
C VAL A 117 1.72 5.69 -8.30
N GLY A 118 2.36 6.85 -8.12
CA GLY A 118 3.69 7.13 -8.67
C GLY A 118 4.74 6.14 -8.14
N PHE A 119 4.64 5.71 -6.88
CA PHE A 119 5.52 4.67 -6.36
C PHE A 119 5.25 3.30 -6.99
N ILE A 120 3.99 2.91 -7.15
CA ILE A 120 3.62 1.64 -7.79
C ILE A 120 4.08 1.62 -9.26
N GLU A 121 3.97 2.74 -9.97
CA GLU A 121 4.48 2.88 -11.34
C GLU A 121 6.01 2.71 -11.38
N GLN A 122 6.75 3.33 -10.45
CA GLN A 122 8.19 3.12 -10.32
C GLN A 122 8.53 1.64 -10.04
N LEU A 123 7.78 0.97 -9.16
CA LEU A 123 7.97 -0.45 -8.89
C LEU A 123 7.76 -1.29 -10.16
N ARG A 124 6.72 -1.00 -10.95
CA ARG A 124 6.47 -1.70 -12.22
C ARG A 124 7.63 -1.51 -13.20
N LEU A 125 8.11 -0.28 -13.38
CA LEU A 125 9.22 0.02 -14.28
C LEU A 125 10.52 -0.70 -13.87
N THR A 126 10.85 -0.71 -12.57
CA THR A 126 12.05 -1.40 -12.05
C THR A 126 11.97 -2.92 -12.15
N CYS A 127 10.78 -3.51 -12.17
CA CYS A 127 10.60 -4.95 -12.36
C CYS A 127 10.81 -5.41 -13.82
N PHE A 128 10.61 -4.55 -14.83
CA PHE A 128 10.80 -4.91 -16.23
C PHE A 128 12.27 -5.13 -16.64
N GLU A 129 13.23 -4.75 -15.79
CA GLU A 129 14.66 -4.98 -16.03
C GLU A 129 15.15 -6.36 -15.52
N ASN A 130 14.29 -7.16 -14.85
CA ASN A 130 14.58 -8.54 -14.47
C ASN A 130 13.36 -9.45 -14.78
N PRO A 131 13.40 -10.26 -15.85
CA PRO A 131 12.23 -10.99 -16.37
C PRO A 131 11.70 -12.16 -15.50
N ASP A 132 12.18 -12.36 -14.27
CA ASP A 132 11.91 -13.57 -13.50
C ASP A 132 10.81 -13.46 -12.44
N THR A 133 10.01 -12.38 -12.43
CA THR A 133 8.80 -12.33 -11.57
C THR A 133 7.52 -12.35 -12.42
N GLN A 134 7.23 -13.52 -13.01
CA GLN A 134 5.90 -13.80 -13.55
C GLN A 134 4.86 -13.86 -12.42
N GLN A 135 3.65 -13.39 -12.77
CA GLN A 135 2.36 -13.51 -12.08
C GLN A 135 2.09 -12.61 -10.86
N VAL A 136 1.48 -11.45 -11.13
CA VAL A 136 0.01 -11.30 -11.01
C VAL A 136 -0.44 -10.35 -12.11
N ASP A 137 -1.15 -10.87 -13.12
CA ASP A 137 -1.95 -10.06 -14.05
C ASP A 137 -3.03 -9.33 -13.25
N ILE A 138 -2.72 -8.13 -12.77
CA ILE A 138 -3.75 -7.16 -12.44
C ILE A 138 -4.17 -6.57 -13.78
N ASN A 139 -5.12 -7.23 -14.44
CA ASN A 139 -5.93 -6.64 -15.50
C ASN A 139 -6.72 -5.46 -14.91
N VAL A 140 -6.06 -4.31 -14.77
CA VAL A 140 -6.74 -3.02 -14.78
C VAL A 140 -7.03 -2.74 -16.24
N THR A 141 -8.15 -3.28 -16.74
CA THR A 141 -8.78 -2.76 -17.93
C THR A 141 -9.20 -1.32 -17.65
N CYS A 142 -8.28 -0.38 -17.86
CA CYS A 142 -8.60 1.00 -18.09
C CYS A 142 -9.43 1.05 -19.38
N HIS A 143 -10.75 1.04 -19.24
CA HIS A 143 -11.62 1.48 -20.32
C HIS A 143 -11.35 2.97 -20.53
N GLU A 144 -10.48 3.29 -21.49
CA GLU A 144 -10.35 4.65 -22.04
C GLU A 144 -11.72 5.10 -22.58
N PRO A 145 -12.26 6.25 -22.13
CA PRO A 145 -13.35 6.88 -22.84
C PRO A 145 -12.80 7.44 -24.16
N LYS A 146 -13.23 6.87 -25.29
CA LYS A 146 -12.93 7.35 -26.64
C LYS A 146 -13.50 8.77 -26.84
N ILE A 147 -12.71 9.79 -26.53
CA ILE A 147 -12.96 11.16 -26.99
C ILE A 147 -12.55 11.23 -28.47
N LYS A 148 -13.55 11.23 -29.36
CA LYS A 148 -13.38 11.43 -30.80
C LYS A 148 -12.80 12.83 -31.06
N ARG A 149 -11.47 12.93 -31.23
CA ARG A 149 -10.84 14.11 -31.86
C ARG A 149 -11.18 14.09 -33.35
N GLY A 150 -12.12 14.93 -33.76
CA GLY A 150 -12.44 15.19 -35.16
C GLY A 150 -11.21 15.72 -35.90
N ARG A 151 -10.76 14.98 -36.92
CA ARG A 151 -9.74 15.43 -37.86
C ARG A 151 -10.31 16.56 -38.71
N LEU A 152 -9.77 17.76 -38.53
CA LEU A 152 -9.92 18.89 -39.44
C LEU A 152 -9.21 18.53 -40.75
N ASN A 153 -9.96 18.20 -41.80
CA ASN A 153 -9.41 17.88 -43.11
C ASN A 153 -9.30 19.17 -43.93
N ARG A 154 -8.09 19.72 -44.02
CA ARG A 154 -7.71 20.67 -45.09
C ARG A 154 -7.81 19.94 -46.43
N ARG A 155 -8.66 20.43 -47.34
CA ARG A 155 -8.51 20.21 -48.78
C ARG A 155 -8.57 21.57 -49.48
N ASN A 156 -7.41 22.04 -49.92
CA ASN A 156 -7.30 22.94 -51.07
C ASN A 156 -7.39 22.08 -52.34
N THR A 157 -8.15 22.56 -53.35
CA THR A 157 -7.80 22.64 -54.78
C THR A 157 -9.07 22.68 -55.64
N LYS A 158 -9.52 23.86 -56.07
CA LYS A 158 -9.37 24.42 -57.43
C LYS A 158 -10.17 25.72 -57.53
#